data_AF-A0A930ED62-F1
#
_entry.id   AF-A0A930ED62-F1
#
_cell.length_a   1.000
_cell.length_b   1.000
_cell.length_c   1.000
_cell.angle_alpha   90.00
_cell.angle_beta   90.00
_cell.angle_gamma   90.00
#
_symmetry.space_group_name_H-M   'P 1'
#
loop_
_entity.id
_entity.type
_entity.pdbx_description
1 polymer ?
#
loop_
_entity_poly.entity_id
_entity_poly.type
_entity_poly.pdbx_seq_one_letter_code
_entity_poly.pdbx_strand_id
1 'polypeptide(L)'
;MKNIKRIGYLIVVGIAVLLIIAATGGNDLPMILSFGVGTILALIGIALAIWETKTDKPMFYSYGKNWFGGYLNNSAFILGIAVGFYATKVVYGITALGIIATLYAIIIVALKNKRSEAM
;
A
#
# COMPACT_ATOMS: atom_id res chain seq x y z
N MET A 1 -10.95 15.13 -1.70
CA MET A 1 -10.44 14.57 -2.98
C MET A 1 -9.08 13.86 -2.85
N LYS A 2 -8.05 14.46 -2.22
CA LYS A 2 -6.69 13.88 -2.07
C LYS A 2 -6.67 12.43 -1.54
N ASN A 3 -7.53 12.10 -0.58
CA ASN A 3 -7.54 10.78 0.06
C ASN A 3 -8.20 9.68 -0.77
N ILE A 4 -9.31 10.01 -1.46
CA ILE A 4 -9.95 9.11 -2.42
C ILE A 4 -8.96 8.76 -3.55
N LYS A 5 -8.15 9.74 -3.99
CA LYS A 5 -7.08 9.51 -4.95
C LYS A 5 -6.01 8.55 -4.41
N ARG A 6 -5.64 8.64 -3.12
CA ARG A 6 -4.67 7.72 -2.48
C ARG A 6 -5.21 6.30 -2.36
N ILE A 7 -6.48 6.14 -1.95
CA ILE A 7 -7.14 4.83 -1.87
C ILE A 7 -7.25 4.22 -3.27
N GLY A 8 -7.69 5.00 -4.27
CA GLY A 8 -7.74 4.54 -5.66
C GLY A 8 -6.36 4.16 -6.19
N TYR A 9 -5.32 4.93 -5.86
CA TYR A 9 -3.94 4.61 -6.23
C TYR A 9 -3.46 3.28 -5.63
N LEU A 10 -3.73 3.01 -4.36
CA LEU A 10 -3.45 1.71 -3.72
C LEU A 10 -4.11 0.57 -4.50
N ILE A 11 -5.39 0.72 -4.85
CA ILE A 11 -6.15 -0.30 -5.58
C ILE A 11 -5.53 -0.54 -6.97
N VAL A 12 -5.21 0.52 -7.70
CA VAL A 12 -4.59 0.42 -9.03
C VAL A 12 -3.24 -0.28 -8.95
N VAL A 13 -2.38 0.09 -8.00
CA VAL A 13 -1.07 -0.56 -7.81
C VAL A 13 -1.24 -2.02 -7.41
N GLY A 14 -2.14 -2.32 -6.46
CA GLY A 14 -2.42 -3.68 -6.03
C GLY A 14 -2.91 -4.57 -7.16
N ILE A 15 -3.85 -4.08 -7.98
CA ILE A 15 -4.32 -4.80 -9.18
C ILE A 15 -3.18 -5.02 -10.16
N ALA A 16 -2.39 -3.99 -10.46
CA ALA A 16 -1.26 -4.11 -11.37
C ALA A 16 -0.26 -5.18 -10.91
N VAL A 17 0.06 -5.22 -9.62
CA VAL A 17 0.95 -6.23 -9.03
C VAL A 17 0.34 -7.62 -9.14
N LEU A 18 -0.96 -7.79 -8.84
CA LEU A 18 -1.65 -9.08 -8.99
C LEU A 18 -1.65 -9.56 -10.44
N LEU A 19 -1.87 -8.67 -11.41
CA LEU A 19 -1.82 -8.99 -12.83
C LEU A 19 -0.42 -9.41 -13.27
N ILE A 20 0.62 -8.70 -12.80
CA ILE A 20 2.02 -9.06 -13.09
C ILE A 20 2.32 -10.47 -12.56
N ILE A 21 2.00 -10.74 -11.29
CA ILE A 21 2.23 -12.05 -10.68
C ILE A 21 1.49 -13.16 -11.44
N ALA A 22 0.22 -12.92 -11.81
CA ALA A 22 -0.54 -13.87 -12.60
C ALA A 22 0.09 -14.12 -13.99
N ALA A 23 0.59 -13.07 -14.65
CA ALA A 23 1.23 -13.16 -15.96
C ALA A 23 2.61 -13.82 -15.92
N THR A 24 3.33 -13.74 -14.79
CA THR A 24 4.68 -14.33 -14.63
C THR A 24 4.67 -15.75 -14.08
N GLY A 25 3.50 -16.38 -13.93
CA GLY A 25 3.39 -17.77 -13.48
C GLY A 25 3.17 -17.96 -11.96
N GLY A 26 2.86 -16.88 -11.23
CA GLY A 26 2.58 -16.92 -9.80
C GLY A 26 3.77 -16.47 -8.94
N ASN A 27 3.68 -16.76 -7.65
CA ASN A 27 4.70 -16.44 -6.65
C ASN A 27 5.23 -17.74 -6.03
N ASP A 28 6.47 -18.07 -6.37
CA ASP A 28 7.15 -19.31 -5.95
C ASP A 28 7.77 -19.24 -4.54
N LEU A 29 7.63 -18.10 -3.85
CA LEU A 29 8.15 -17.96 -2.49
C LEU A 29 7.39 -18.89 -1.52
N PRO A 30 8.10 -19.55 -0.58
CA PRO A 30 7.44 -20.25 0.52
C PRO A 30 6.45 -19.34 1.23
N MET A 31 5.23 -19.81 1.43
CA MET A 31 4.10 -18.96 1.86
C MET A 31 4.41 -18.17 3.13
N ILE A 32 5.03 -18.79 4.14
CA ILE A 32 5.39 -18.15 5.40
C ILE A 32 6.37 -17.00 5.17
N LEU A 33 7.37 -17.20 4.31
CA LEU A 33 8.37 -16.17 3.98
C LEU A 33 7.72 -15.02 3.22
N SER A 34 6.92 -15.34 2.19
CA SER A 34 6.21 -14.34 1.39
C SER A 34 5.29 -13.49 2.27
N PHE A 35 4.49 -14.11 3.12
CA PHE A 35 3.58 -13.41 4.03
C PHE A 35 4.33 -12.59 5.08
N GLY A 36 5.48 -13.08 5.56
CA GLY A 36 6.35 -12.33 6.46
C GLY A 36 6.83 -11.02 5.83
N VAL A 37 7.34 -11.08 4.60
CA VAL A 37 7.78 -9.87 3.86
C VAL A 37 6.60 -8.94 3.57
N GLY A 38 5.48 -9.48 3.09
CA GLY A 38 4.25 -8.71 2.86
C GLY A 38 3.78 -7.98 4.11
N THR A 39 3.85 -8.63 5.28
CA THR A 39 3.45 -8.06 6.57
C THR A 39 4.37 -6.94 7.01
N ILE A 40 5.68 -7.11 6.87
CA ILE A 40 6.65 -6.03 7.16
C ILE A 40 6.37 -4.81 6.27
N LEU A 41 6.19 -5.02 4.96
CA LEU A 41 5.86 -3.94 4.03
C LEU A 41 4.52 -3.28 4.37
N ALA A 42 3.50 -4.06 4.73
CA ALA A 42 2.20 -3.52 5.13
C ALA A 42 2.30 -2.66 6.40
N LEU A 43 3.07 -3.09 7.40
CA LEU A 43 3.31 -2.31 8.62
C LEU A 43 4.04 -1.00 8.33
N ILE A 44 5.06 -1.02 7.46
CA ILE A 44 5.76 0.19 7.00
C ILE A 44 4.79 1.13 6.29
N GLY A 45 3.98 0.59 5.37
CA GLY A 45 2.96 1.34 4.64
C GLY A 45 1.92 1.98 5.57
N ILE A 46 1.47 1.27 6.61
CA ILE A 46 0.55 1.78 7.63
C ILE A 46 1.21 2.89 8.47
N ALA A 47 2.45 2.70 8.93
CA ALA A 47 3.18 3.72 9.69
C ALA A 47 3.33 5.00 8.87
N LEU A 48 3.67 4.87 7.58
CA LEU A 48 3.73 5.99 6.65
C LEU A 48 2.36 6.63 6.43
N ALA A 49 1.29 5.86 6.34
CA ALA A 49 -0.07 6.38 6.18
C ALA A 49 -0.46 7.29 7.34
N ILE A 50 -0.14 6.86 8.57
CA ILE A 50 -0.37 7.63 9.80
C ILE A 50 0.43 8.92 9.76
N TRP A 51 1.73 8.84 9.45
CA TRP A 51 2.61 10.01 9.41
C TRP A 51 2.23 11.02 8.31
N GLU A 52 1.95 10.55 7.10
CA GLU A 52 1.48 11.37 5.98
C GLU A 52 0.16 12.08 6.34
N THR A 53 -0.74 11.41 7.05
CA THR A 53 -2.03 11.99 7.46
C THR A 53 -1.88 13.01 8.59
N LYS A 54 -1.00 12.75 9.56
CA LYS A 54 -0.72 13.68 10.67
C LYS A 54 0.00 14.95 10.22
N THR A 55 0.90 14.83 9.25
CA THR A 55 1.75 15.96 8.79
C THR A 55 1.18 16.71 7.59
N ASP A 56 0.03 16.27 7.06
CA ASP A 56 -0.60 16.75 5.83
C ASP A 56 0.31 16.73 4.57
N LYS A 57 1.46 16.04 4.66
CA LYS A 57 2.44 15.99 3.58
C LYS A 57 1.84 15.32 2.34
N PRO A 58 2.17 15.81 1.13
CA PRO A 58 1.76 15.18 -0.12
C PRO A 58 2.47 13.83 -0.33
N MET A 59 2.12 13.12 -1.42
CA MET A 59 2.85 11.93 -1.87
C MET A 59 4.36 12.22 -1.85
N PHE A 60 5.14 11.35 -1.22
CA PHE A 60 6.59 11.53 -1.18
C PHE A 60 7.18 11.40 -2.59
N TYR A 61 7.92 12.44 -2.99
CA TYR A 61 8.84 12.35 -4.11
C TYR A 61 10.15 11.76 -3.55
N SER A 62 10.31 10.43 -3.65
CA SER A 62 11.59 9.82 -3.30
C SER A 62 12.55 9.98 -4.46
N TYR A 63 13.58 10.81 -4.28
CA TYR A 63 14.65 10.99 -5.27
C TYR A 63 15.79 10.01 -4.98
N GLY A 64 16.00 9.07 -5.91
CA GLY A 64 17.18 8.21 -5.91
C GLY A 64 18.15 8.69 -6.97
N LYS A 65 19.42 8.90 -6.61
CA LYS A 65 20.47 9.34 -7.57
C LYS A 65 20.57 8.42 -8.81
N ASN A 66 20.25 7.13 -8.65
CA ASN A 66 20.28 6.12 -9.71
C ASN A 66 18.89 5.74 -10.24
N TRP A 67 17.84 6.47 -9.84
CA TRP A 67 16.44 6.14 -10.17
C TRP A 67 15.94 6.91 -11.40
N PHE A 68 16.83 7.54 -12.18
CA PHE A 68 16.49 8.35 -13.36
C PHE A 68 15.38 9.40 -13.10
N GLY A 69 15.27 9.89 -11.86
CA GLY A 69 14.18 10.77 -11.42
C GLY A 69 13.63 10.38 -10.04
N GLY A 70 12.56 11.03 -9.61
CA GLY A 70 11.82 10.63 -8.42
C GLY A 70 10.58 9.82 -8.77
N TYR A 71 10.41 8.68 -8.09
CA TYR A 71 9.21 7.85 -8.19
C TYR A 71 8.22 8.22 -7.09
N LEU A 72 6.92 7.99 -7.37
CA LEU A 72 5.82 8.16 -6.42
C LEU A 72 5.87 7.06 -5.35
N ASN A 73 6.72 7.23 -4.35
CA ASN A 73 6.75 6.35 -3.18
C ASN A 73 5.91 6.97 -2.07
N ASN A 74 4.78 6.36 -1.74
CA ASN A 74 3.93 6.76 -0.63
C ASN A 74 3.35 5.52 0.05
N SER A 75 2.66 5.71 1.17
CA SER A 75 1.99 4.60 1.88
C SER A 75 1.13 3.71 0.98
N ALA A 76 0.33 4.31 0.08
CA ALA A 76 -0.55 3.57 -0.83
C ALA A 76 0.24 2.70 -1.84
N PHE A 77 1.38 3.18 -2.35
CA PHE A 77 2.26 2.38 -3.20
C PHE A 77 2.82 1.17 -2.44
N ILE A 78 3.43 1.40 -1.27
CA ILE A 78 4.04 0.33 -0.47
C ILE A 78 2.99 -0.71 -0.08
N LEU A 79 1.79 -0.28 0.30
CA LEU A 79 0.67 -1.17 0.61
C LEU A 79 0.20 -1.95 -0.63
N GLY A 80 0.16 -1.31 -1.80
CA GLY A 80 -0.14 -2.00 -3.06
C GLY A 80 0.91 -3.04 -3.45
N ILE A 81 2.20 -2.79 -3.19
CA ILE A 81 3.28 -3.76 -3.39
C ILE A 81 3.16 -4.93 -2.40
N ALA A 82 2.82 -4.64 -1.14
CA ALA A 82 2.64 -5.67 -0.11
C ALA A 82 1.58 -6.72 -0.50
N VAL A 83 0.53 -6.32 -1.24
CA VAL A 83 -0.50 -7.24 -1.78
C VAL A 83 0.10 -8.39 -2.58
N GLY A 84 1.14 -8.14 -3.38
CA GLY A 84 1.78 -9.17 -4.20
C GLY A 84 2.42 -10.30 -3.37
N PHE A 85 2.95 -9.96 -2.21
CA PHE A 85 3.54 -10.95 -1.29
C PHE A 85 2.49 -11.86 -0.65
N TYR A 86 1.22 -11.43 -0.58
CA TYR A 86 0.13 -12.30 -0.15
C TYR A 86 -0.43 -13.15 -1.29
N ALA A 87 -0.11 -12.84 -2.54
CA ALA A 87 -0.63 -13.49 -3.74
C ALA A 87 0.06 -14.83 -4.06
N THR A 88 0.41 -15.63 -3.04
CA THR A 88 0.86 -17.02 -3.23
C THR A 88 -0.26 -17.90 -3.78
N LYS A 89 -1.51 -17.46 -3.63
CA LYS A 89 -2.67 -17.86 -4.43
C LYS A 89 -3.43 -16.61 -4.83
N VAL A 90 -4.08 -16.63 -5.99
CA VAL A 90 -4.89 -15.51 -6.50
C VAL A 90 -5.91 -15.04 -5.46
N VAL A 91 -6.61 -15.98 -4.81
CA VAL A 91 -7.60 -15.66 -3.76
C VAL A 91 -6.99 -14.91 -2.57
N TYR A 92 -5.77 -15.27 -2.15
CA TYR A 92 -5.11 -14.58 -1.03
C TYR A 92 -4.69 -13.16 -1.40
N GLY A 93 -4.22 -12.96 -2.64
CA GLY A 93 -3.90 -11.63 -3.16
C GLY A 93 -5.13 -10.71 -3.22
N ILE A 94 -6.24 -11.19 -3.77
CA ILE A 94 -7.50 -10.42 -3.84
C ILE A 94 -8.04 -10.11 -2.43
N THR A 95 -8.04 -11.10 -1.53
CA THR A 95 -8.45 -10.90 -0.13
C THR A 95 -7.56 -9.88 0.58
N ALA A 96 -6.24 -9.98 0.41
CA ALA A 96 -5.29 -9.02 0.98
C ALA A 96 -5.53 -7.60 0.44
N LEU A 97 -5.77 -7.44 -0.87
CA LEU A 97 -6.09 -6.14 -1.46
C LEU A 97 -7.33 -5.52 -0.81
N GLY A 98 -8.41 -6.30 -0.65
CA GLY A 98 -9.64 -5.83 -0.02
C GLY A 98 -9.43 -5.41 1.44
N ILE A 99 -8.73 -6.24 2.23
CA ILE A 99 -8.41 -5.95 3.63
C ILE A 99 -7.55 -4.70 3.75
N ILE A 100 -6.45 -4.63 3.00
CA ILE A 100 -5.48 -3.53 3.07
C ILE A 100 -6.12 -2.22 2.62
N ALA A 101 -6.89 -2.20 1.52
CA ALA A 101 -7.58 -1.02 1.05
C ALA A 101 -8.60 -0.51 2.08
N THR A 102 -9.35 -1.43 2.71
CA THR A 102 -10.34 -1.10 3.75
C THR A 102 -9.68 -0.52 4.99
N LEU A 103 -8.64 -1.19 5.52
CA LEU A 103 -7.88 -0.71 6.66
C LEU A 103 -7.26 0.67 6.39
N TYR A 104 -6.69 0.86 5.20
CA TYR A 104 -6.12 2.13 4.78
C TYR A 104 -7.16 3.26 4.77
N ALA A 105 -8.35 3.00 4.24
CA ALA A 105 -9.46 3.95 4.26
C ALA A 105 -9.90 4.30 5.69
N ILE A 106 -10.06 3.30 6.56
CA ILE A 106 -10.41 3.49 7.97
C ILE A 106 -9.38 4.35 8.69
N ILE A 107 -8.08 4.05 8.54
CA ILE A 107 -7.00 4.82 9.17
C ILE A 107 -7.07 6.29 8.75
N ILE A 108 -7.24 6.56 7.46
CA ILE A 108 -7.31 7.94 6.96
C ILE A 108 -8.54 8.66 7.52
N VAL A 109 -9.70 8.02 7.55
CA VAL A 109 -10.94 8.63 8.07
C VAL A 109 -10.83 8.88 9.58
N ALA A 110 -10.40 7.89 10.35
CA ALA A 110 -10.27 7.98 11.81
C ALA A 110 -9.29 9.08 12.24
N LEU A 111 -8.12 9.18 11.58
CA LEU A 111 -7.13 10.21 11.89
C LEU A 111 -7.61 11.61 11.52
N LYS A 112 -8.43 11.76 10.47
CA LYS A 112 -9.03 13.06 10.13
C LYS A 112 -10.06 13.51 11.15
N ASN A 113 -10.93 12.60 11.60
CA ASN A 113 -11.94 12.96 12.61
C ASN A 113 -11.25 13.46 13.88
N LYS A 114 -10.22 12.75 14.36
CA LYS A 114 -9.41 13.20 15.49
C LYS A 114 -8.74 14.57 15.29
N ARG A 115 -8.28 14.88 14.06
CA ARG A 115 -7.71 16.20 13.76
C ARG A 115 -8.77 17.31 13.77
N SER A 116 -9.99 17.00 13.31
CA SER A 116 -11.11 17.95 13.30
C SER A 116 -11.64 18.26 14.70
N GLU A 117 -11.59 17.30 15.62
CA GLU A 117 -11.99 17.49 17.03
C GLU A 117 -10.97 18.31 17.83
N ALA A 118 -9.72 18.40 17.34
CA ALA A 118 -8.62 19.09 18.01
C ALA A 118 -8.39 20.54 17.52
N MET A 119 -9.21 21.03 16.58
CA MET A 119 -9.18 22.39 16.02
C MET A 119 -10.41 23.16 16.50
#